data_AF-A0AAD7IVX0-F1
#
_entry.id   AF-A0AAD7IVX0-F1
#
_cell.length_a   1.000
_cell.length_b   1.000
_cell.length_c   1.000
_cell.angle_alpha   90.00
_cell.angle_beta   90.00
_cell.angle_gamma   90.00
#
_symmetry.space_group_name_H-M   'P 1'
#
loop_
_entity.id
_entity.type
_entity.pdbx_description
1 polymer ?
#
loop_
_entity_poly.entity_id
_entity_poly.type
_entity_poly.pdbx_seq_one_letter_code
_entity_poly.pdbx_strand_id
1 'polypeptide(L)'
;MNFFRTKNQTPSDLVRSLRNAILRLGDGSPGAEVSRKANEDISKNIQQIKAILHGDGEPLPELVAQLAQETYNTDLLHHLVVNIARFEFEARKDVVHIFHSLLRRQIGSQWPTVEYLMGKPEVLFAALAGYENEEVGLNTGMILKEMLRHKQLGKVLLHSEQFYKFVHYIETATFGVSCDAFSNLKSTLTSDKAMVAKYLGKNYDRFFSSFTTLILSTNYVTKRQSLKLLGEMLLDRPNFNVMTKYIADEANLKMIMNLLRDKSKNIQYEAFHVFKVFVANPKKPPHVESILRRNKDKLLLFLKNFQPDREDAQFSDEKQFLIVQIQGL
;
A
#
# COMPACT_ATOMS: atom_id res chain seq x y z
N MET A 1 13.56 -49.92 29.73
CA MET A 1 12.89 -48.65 30.05
C MET A 1 13.40 -47.57 29.12
N ASN A 2 12.48 -46.78 28.56
CA ASN A 2 12.61 -45.97 27.35
C ASN A 2 13.79 -44.99 27.31
N PHE A 3 14.69 -45.18 26.34
CA PHE A 3 15.67 -44.21 25.85
C PHE A 3 15.15 -43.59 24.54
N PHE A 4 14.23 -42.64 24.63
CA PHE A 4 13.92 -41.74 23.50
C PHE A 4 13.74 -40.32 24.04
N ARG A 5 14.85 -39.64 24.31
CA ARG A 5 14.85 -38.17 24.29
C ARG A 5 14.74 -37.78 22.81
N THR A 6 13.57 -37.32 22.38
CA THR A 6 13.42 -36.63 21.09
C THR A 6 14.43 -35.50 21.02
N LYS A 7 15.41 -35.57 20.11
CA LYS A 7 16.32 -34.46 19.84
C LYS A 7 15.48 -33.22 19.53
N ASN A 8 15.64 -32.15 20.30
CA ASN A 8 15.05 -30.86 19.94
C ASN A 8 15.61 -30.44 18.58
N GLN A 9 14.74 -30.15 17.61
CA GLN A 9 15.14 -29.70 16.28
C GLN A 9 15.85 -28.35 16.39
N THR A 10 16.94 -28.18 15.65
CA THR A 10 17.63 -26.89 15.58
C THR A 10 16.80 -25.89 14.76
N PRO A 11 17.02 -24.57 14.91
CA PRO A 11 16.31 -23.58 14.08
C PRO A 11 16.47 -23.84 12.57
N SER A 12 17.65 -24.28 12.13
CA SER A 12 17.89 -24.65 10.73
C SER A 12 17.10 -25.89 10.30
N ASP A 13 17.01 -26.91 11.16
CA ASP A 13 16.21 -28.10 10.88
C ASP A 13 14.72 -27.76 10.75
N LEU A 14 14.21 -26.84 11.58
CA LEU A 14 12.82 -26.37 11.53
C LEU A 14 12.50 -25.68 10.20
N VAL A 15 13.39 -24.79 9.74
CA VAL A 15 13.24 -24.10 8.45
C VAL A 15 13.23 -25.08 7.28
N ARG A 16 14.18 -26.02 7.25
CA ARG A 16 14.24 -27.06 6.20
C ARG A 16 13.04 -27.98 6.24
N SER A 17 12.62 -28.40 7.43
CA SER A 17 11.42 -29.22 7.67
C SER A 17 10.17 -28.53 7.14
N LEU A 18 9.98 -27.24 7.48
CA LEU A 18 8.87 -26.44 7.00
C LEU A 18 8.88 -26.30 5.47
N ARG A 19 10.01 -25.93 4.87
CA ARG A 19 10.13 -25.85 3.41
C ARG A 19 9.77 -27.18 2.75
N ASN A 20 10.30 -28.29 3.24
CA ASN A 20 10.01 -29.62 2.69
C ASN A 20 8.54 -30.00 2.85
N ALA A 21 7.87 -29.57 3.93
CA ALA A 21 6.44 -29.77 4.10
C ALA A 21 5.61 -28.94 3.10
N ILE A 22 6.01 -27.68 2.85
CA ILE A 22 5.37 -26.82 1.84
C ILE A 22 5.52 -27.42 0.44
N LEU A 23 6.70 -27.91 0.07
CA LEU A 23 6.94 -28.51 -1.24
C LEU A 23 6.08 -29.77 -1.44
N ARG A 24 5.94 -30.60 -0.40
CA ARG A 24 5.06 -31.79 -0.42
C ARG A 24 3.58 -31.46 -0.65
N LEU A 25 3.13 -30.23 -0.36
CA LEU A 25 1.78 -29.83 -0.73
C LEU A 25 1.64 -29.84 -2.27
N GLY A 26 2.64 -29.35 -3.02
CA GLY A 26 2.60 -29.20 -4.49
C GLY A 26 2.28 -30.49 -5.27
N ASP A 27 2.60 -31.65 -4.70
CA ASP A 27 2.54 -32.94 -5.39
C ASP A 27 1.21 -33.70 -5.17
N GLY A 28 0.29 -33.18 -4.34
CA GLY A 28 -0.94 -33.89 -3.93
C GLY A 28 -2.23 -33.20 -4.34
N SER A 29 -3.25 -33.99 -4.68
CA SER A 29 -4.64 -33.51 -4.81
C SER A 29 -5.12 -32.90 -3.48
N PRO A 30 -5.84 -31.76 -3.50
CA PRO A 30 -6.43 -31.17 -2.29
C PRO A 30 -7.26 -32.20 -1.53
N GLY A 31 -6.99 -32.39 -0.24
CA GLY A 31 -7.74 -33.31 0.64
C GLY A 31 -7.19 -34.75 0.75
N ALA A 32 -6.13 -35.11 0.01
CA ALA A 32 -5.45 -36.39 0.22
C ALA A 32 -4.78 -36.47 1.60
N GLU A 33 -4.64 -37.67 2.17
CA GLU A 33 -3.99 -37.90 3.48
C GLU A 33 -2.59 -37.26 3.57
N VAL A 34 -1.85 -37.30 2.47
CA VAL A 34 -0.53 -36.64 2.32
C VAL A 34 -0.63 -35.13 2.52
N SER A 35 -1.66 -34.47 1.96
CA SER A 35 -1.89 -33.03 2.10
C SER A 35 -2.33 -32.64 3.51
N ARG A 36 -3.07 -33.51 4.22
CA ARG A 36 -3.46 -33.26 5.62
C ARG A 36 -2.23 -33.34 6.53
N LYS A 37 -1.45 -34.41 6.39
CA LYS A 37 -0.20 -34.57 7.15
C LYS A 37 0.81 -33.45 6.88
N ALA A 38 0.91 -32.99 5.63
CA ALA A 38 1.75 -31.85 5.28
C ALA A 38 1.28 -30.56 5.97
N ASN A 39 -0.03 -30.30 6.05
CA ASN A 39 -0.56 -29.14 6.79
C ASN A 39 -0.30 -29.24 8.31
N GLU A 40 -0.48 -30.42 8.90
CA GLU A 40 -0.15 -30.66 10.32
C GLU A 40 1.35 -30.37 10.59
N ASP A 41 2.25 -30.86 9.71
CA ASP A 41 3.69 -30.57 9.77
C ASP A 41 3.97 -29.05 9.62
N ILE A 42 3.30 -28.37 8.67
CA ILE A 42 3.46 -26.93 8.43
C ILE A 42 3.05 -26.13 9.65
N SER A 43 1.83 -26.35 10.18
CA SER A 43 1.30 -25.66 11.35
C SER A 43 2.22 -25.84 12.55
N LYS A 44 2.70 -27.07 12.81
CA LYS A 44 3.63 -27.36 13.91
C LYS A 44 4.97 -26.64 13.75
N ASN A 45 5.60 -26.70 12.57
CA ASN A 45 6.89 -26.05 12.35
C ASN A 45 6.75 -24.51 12.43
N ILE A 46 5.69 -23.93 11.89
CA ILE A 46 5.41 -22.49 11.97
C ILE A 46 5.26 -22.03 13.41
N GLN A 47 4.52 -22.77 14.25
CA GLN A 47 4.37 -22.46 15.67
C GLN A 47 5.71 -22.51 16.43
N GLN A 48 6.55 -23.50 16.14
CA GLN A 48 7.88 -23.61 16.75
C GLN A 48 8.81 -22.47 16.31
N ILE A 49 8.77 -22.09 15.03
CA ILE A 49 9.51 -20.93 14.50
C ILE A 49 9.01 -19.64 15.16
N LYS A 50 7.69 -19.47 15.30
CA LYS A 50 7.10 -18.32 16.00
C LYS A 50 7.53 -18.28 17.47
N ALA A 51 7.58 -19.41 18.16
CA ALA A 51 8.05 -19.48 19.55
C ALA A 51 9.53 -19.08 19.71
N ILE A 52 10.38 -19.36 18.72
CA ILE A 52 11.77 -18.87 18.71
C ILE A 52 11.81 -17.34 18.55
N LEU A 53 10.90 -16.77 17.77
CA LEU A 53 10.84 -15.33 17.47
C LEU A 53 10.12 -14.49 18.54
N HIS A 54 9.12 -15.05 19.22
CA HIS A 54 8.17 -14.35 20.11
C HIS A 54 7.67 -15.22 21.28
N GLY A 55 8.46 -16.19 21.77
CA GLY A 55 8.07 -16.99 22.93
C GLY A 55 7.86 -16.16 24.20
N ASP A 56 7.46 -16.81 25.29
CA ASP A 56 7.17 -16.16 26.59
C ASP A 56 8.39 -15.50 27.28
N GLY A 57 9.54 -15.41 26.60
CA GLY A 57 10.76 -14.76 27.07
C GLY A 57 11.52 -14.06 25.94
N GLU A 58 12.61 -13.35 26.27
CA GLU A 58 13.42 -12.67 25.25
C GLU A 58 14.01 -13.66 24.23
N PRO A 59 13.82 -13.43 22.91
CA PRO A 59 14.36 -14.29 21.88
C PRO A 59 15.89 -14.38 21.97
N LEU A 60 16.42 -15.61 22.04
CA LEU A 60 17.86 -15.84 22.07
C LEU A 60 18.51 -15.39 20.74
N PRO A 61 19.40 -14.39 20.74
CA PRO A 61 19.93 -13.79 19.51
C PRO A 61 20.59 -14.79 18.56
N GLU A 62 21.27 -15.80 19.09
CA GLU A 62 21.93 -16.85 18.32
C GLU A 62 20.91 -17.74 17.58
N LEU A 63 19.84 -18.15 18.25
CA LEU A 63 18.79 -18.99 17.64
C LEU A 63 18.05 -18.21 16.54
N VAL A 64 17.76 -16.93 16.78
CA VAL A 64 17.15 -16.05 15.77
C VAL A 64 18.10 -15.84 14.58
N ALA A 65 19.41 -15.72 14.81
CA ALA A 65 20.39 -15.59 13.74
C ALA A 65 20.47 -16.87 12.88
N GLN A 66 20.53 -18.05 13.50
CA GLN A 66 20.52 -19.34 12.80
C GLN A 66 19.23 -19.52 11.98
N LEU A 67 18.08 -19.22 12.59
CA LEU A 67 16.77 -19.26 11.94
C LEU A 67 16.71 -18.34 10.73
N ALA A 68 17.11 -17.07 10.89
CA ALA A 68 17.08 -16.07 9.84
C ALA A 68 18.00 -16.47 8.68
N GLN A 69 19.24 -16.89 8.98
CA GLN A 69 20.19 -17.31 7.96
C GLN A 69 19.67 -18.50 7.14
N GLU A 70 19.12 -19.52 7.80
CA GLU A 70 18.57 -20.66 7.07
C GLU A 70 17.31 -20.27 6.27
N THR A 71 16.50 -19.35 6.80
CA THR A 71 15.32 -18.80 6.10
C THR A 71 15.71 -18.17 4.77
N TYR A 72 16.83 -17.42 4.74
CA TYR A 72 17.36 -16.81 3.52
C TYR A 72 17.96 -17.85 2.56
N ASN A 73 18.75 -18.80 3.09
CA ASN A 73 19.42 -19.84 2.30
C ASN A 73 18.44 -20.78 1.58
N THR A 74 17.24 -20.95 2.14
CA THR A 74 16.25 -21.93 1.67
C THR A 74 15.08 -21.30 0.92
N ASP A 75 15.08 -19.98 0.69
CA ASP A 75 13.97 -19.30 0.03
C ASP A 75 12.62 -19.43 0.74
N LEU A 76 12.65 -19.66 2.05
CA LEU A 76 11.45 -19.98 2.80
C LEU A 76 10.41 -18.85 2.72
N LEU A 77 10.82 -17.59 2.76
CA LEU A 77 9.88 -16.45 2.63
C LEU A 77 9.10 -16.49 1.30
N HIS A 78 9.76 -16.84 0.20
CA HIS A 78 9.08 -16.99 -1.10
C HIS A 78 8.05 -18.12 -1.05
N HIS A 79 8.47 -19.30 -0.57
CA HIS A 79 7.62 -20.47 -0.45
C HIS A 79 6.39 -20.23 0.45
N LEU A 80 6.57 -19.51 1.56
CA LEU A 80 5.49 -19.15 2.48
C LEU A 80 4.45 -18.27 1.82
N VAL A 81 4.85 -17.21 1.11
CA VAL A 81 3.90 -16.27 0.49
C VAL A 81 3.15 -16.92 -0.67
N VAL A 82 3.86 -17.63 -1.55
CA VAL A 82 3.23 -18.26 -2.74
C VAL A 82 2.24 -19.36 -2.35
N ASN A 83 2.46 -20.07 -1.24
CA ASN A 83 1.61 -21.18 -0.81
C ASN A 83 0.64 -20.81 0.33
N ILE A 84 0.57 -19.55 0.77
CA ILE A 84 -0.18 -19.14 1.96
C ILE A 84 -1.67 -19.52 1.90
N ALA A 85 -2.27 -19.50 0.70
CA ALA A 85 -3.66 -19.91 0.48
C ALA A 85 -3.95 -21.38 0.85
N ARG A 86 -2.91 -22.21 0.90
CA ARG A 86 -3.01 -23.65 1.14
C ARG A 86 -2.86 -24.02 2.61
N PHE A 87 -2.45 -23.07 3.44
CA PHE A 87 -2.23 -23.26 4.87
C PHE A 87 -3.54 -23.12 5.65
N GLU A 88 -3.58 -23.73 6.83
CA GLU A 88 -4.65 -23.55 7.80
C GLU A 88 -4.73 -22.09 8.29
N PHE A 89 -5.91 -21.67 8.71
CA PHE A 89 -6.20 -20.28 9.07
C PHE A 89 -5.22 -19.69 10.09
N GLU A 90 -4.90 -20.41 11.15
CA GLU A 90 -3.98 -19.91 12.19
C GLU A 90 -2.53 -19.86 11.67
N ALA A 91 -2.11 -20.85 10.88
CA ALA A 91 -0.80 -20.84 10.23
C ALA A 91 -0.63 -19.61 9.31
N ARG A 92 -1.67 -19.19 8.58
CA ARG A 92 -1.63 -17.97 7.76
C ARG A 92 -1.31 -16.73 8.59
N LYS A 93 -1.85 -16.60 9.80
CA LYS A 93 -1.54 -15.48 10.71
C LYS A 93 -0.12 -15.55 11.23
N ASP A 94 0.33 -16.74 11.61
CA ASP A 94 1.68 -16.94 12.11
C ASP A 94 2.74 -16.64 11.03
N VAL A 95 2.45 -16.91 9.76
CA VAL A 95 3.32 -16.46 8.65
C VAL A 95 3.47 -14.94 8.64
N VAL A 96 2.38 -14.17 8.80
CA VAL A 96 2.46 -12.70 8.88
C VAL A 96 3.37 -12.27 10.02
N HIS A 97 3.24 -12.89 11.19
CA HIS A 97 4.10 -12.62 12.35
C HIS A 97 5.57 -12.93 12.08
N ILE A 98 5.88 -14.07 11.45
CA ILE A 98 7.26 -14.44 11.08
C ILE A 98 7.86 -13.37 10.15
N PHE A 99 7.12 -12.96 9.12
CA PHE A 99 7.54 -11.89 8.21
C PHE A 99 7.83 -10.59 8.96
N HIS A 100 6.93 -10.16 9.84
CA HIS A 100 7.12 -8.93 10.62
C HIS A 100 8.36 -8.99 11.51
N SER A 101 8.60 -10.13 12.15
CA SER A 101 9.76 -10.34 13.01
C SER A 101 11.07 -10.21 12.25
N LEU A 102 11.15 -10.89 11.10
CA LEU A 102 12.35 -10.92 10.29
C LEU A 102 12.60 -9.56 9.63
N LEU A 103 11.56 -8.88 9.13
CA LEU A 103 11.68 -7.55 8.53
C LEU A 103 12.13 -6.49 9.55
N ARG A 104 11.71 -6.62 10.81
CA ARG A 104 12.12 -5.71 11.90
C ARG A 104 13.46 -6.07 12.54
N ARG A 105 14.06 -7.20 12.18
CA ARG A 105 15.34 -7.63 12.72
C ARG A 105 16.46 -6.74 12.18
N GLN A 106 17.21 -6.13 13.10
CA GLN A 106 18.32 -5.23 12.79
C GLN A 106 19.62 -5.79 13.36
N ILE A 107 20.72 -5.70 12.61
CA ILE A 107 22.08 -5.97 13.09
C ILE A 107 22.90 -4.70 12.87
N GLY A 108 23.23 -3.99 13.96
CA GLY A 108 23.84 -2.68 13.85
C GLY A 108 22.92 -1.71 13.10
N SER A 109 23.38 -1.18 11.97
CA SER A 109 22.58 -0.31 11.08
C SER A 109 21.92 -1.04 9.90
N GLN A 110 22.14 -2.35 9.78
CA GLN A 110 21.67 -3.17 8.65
C GLN A 110 20.35 -3.87 8.95
N TRP A 111 19.60 -4.12 7.88
CA TRP A 111 18.33 -4.84 7.91
C TRP A 111 18.47 -6.09 7.03
N PRO A 112 18.99 -7.21 7.56
CA PRO A 112 19.40 -8.36 6.74
C PRO A 112 18.27 -8.93 5.87
N THR A 113 17.04 -8.96 6.39
CA THR A 113 15.87 -9.42 5.62
C THR A 113 15.55 -8.48 4.46
N VAL A 114 15.73 -7.17 4.65
CA VAL A 114 15.52 -6.18 3.58
C VAL A 114 16.59 -6.36 2.50
N GLU A 115 17.85 -6.55 2.89
CA GLU A 115 18.96 -6.80 1.96
C GLU A 115 18.73 -8.08 1.15
N TYR A 116 18.29 -9.15 1.81
CA TYR A 116 17.87 -10.38 1.16
C TYR A 116 16.74 -10.15 0.13
N LEU A 117 15.67 -9.45 0.54
CA LEU A 117 14.51 -9.19 -0.34
C LEU A 117 14.85 -8.25 -1.51
N MET A 118 15.85 -7.37 -1.37
CA MET A 118 16.36 -6.58 -2.49
C MET A 118 16.98 -7.45 -3.59
N GLY A 119 17.54 -8.61 -3.23
CA GLY A 119 18.01 -9.61 -4.19
C GLY A 119 16.92 -10.55 -4.72
N LYS A 120 15.72 -10.53 -4.12
CA LYS A 120 14.59 -11.43 -4.42
C LYS A 120 13.25 -10.67 -4.50
N PRO A 121 13.09 -9.73 -5.44
CA PRO A 121 11.90 -8.90 -5.56
C PRO A 121 10.62 -9.70 -5.87
N GLU A 122 10.73 -10.92 -6.37
CA GLU A 122 9.61 -11.84 -6.59
C GLU A 122 8.80 -12.12 -5.31
N VAL A 123 9.42 -12.05 -4.12
CA VAL A 123 8.69 -12.21 -2.85
C VAL A 123 7.76 -11.01 -2.59
N LEU A 124 8.24 -9.79 -2.88
CA LEU A 124 7.45 -8.56 -2.79
C LEU A 124 6.30 -8.58 -3.79
N PHE A 125 6.55 -9.03 -5.02
CA PHE A 125 5.51 -9.14 -6.04
C PHE A 125 4.51 -10.25 -5.76
N ALA A 126 4.93 -11.38 -5.17
CA ALA A 126 4.03 -12.43 -4.72
C ALA A 126 3.11 -11.94 -3.60
N ALA A 127 3.63 -11.13 -2.65
CA ALA A 127 2.80 -10.54 -1.59
C ALA A 127 1.76 -9.57 -2.17
N LEU A 128 2.12 -8.79 -3.19
CA LEU A 128 1.17 -7.94 -3.91
C LEU A 128 0.13 -8.76 -4.70
N ALA A 129 0.56 -9.80 -5.42
CA ALA A 129 -0.33 -10.67 -6.17
C ALA A 129 -1.30 -11.46 -5.28
N GLY A 130 -1.00 -11.60 -3.99
CA GLY A 130 -1.90 -12.21 -3.01
C GLY A 130 -3.28 -11.56 -2.92
N TYR A 131 -3.43 -10.30 -3.34
CA TYR A 131 -4.74 -9.65 -3.46
C TYR A 131 -5.66 -10.28 -4.52
N GLU A 132 -5.15 -11.11 -5.43
CA GLU A 132 -5.95 -11.90 -6.38
C GLU A 132 -6.75 -13.01 -5.68
N ASN A 133 -6.38 -13.38 -4.45
CA ASN A 133 -7.07 -14.38 -3.65
C ASN A 133 -7.69 -13.75 -2.40
N GLU A 134 -9.01 -13.63 -2.37
CA GLU A 134 -9.75 -12.98 -1.28
C GLU A 134 -9.53 -13.63 0.10
N GLU A 135 -9.28 -14.94 0.16
CA GLU A 135 -9.09 -15.64 1.44
C GLU A 135 -7.77 -15.26 2.15
N VAL A 136 -6.78 -14.78 1.39
CA VAL A 136 -5.44 -14.46 1.91
C VAL A 136 -4.98 -13.05 1.57
N GLY A 137 -5.80 -12.27 0.85
CA GLY A 137 -5.48 -10.91 0.44
C GLY A 137 -5.13 -10.02 1.62
N LEU A 138 -5.81 -10.17 2.76
CA LEU A 138 -5.47 -9.43 3.97
C LEU A 138 -4.17 -9.91 4.63
N ASN A 139 -3.89 -11.21 4.65
CA ASN A 139 -2.63 -11.74 5.19
C ASN A 139 -1.43 -11.25 4.37
N THR A 140 -1.52 -11.39 3.04
CA THR A 140 -0.46 -10.98 2.11
C THR A 140 -0.31 -9.45 2.06
N GLY A 141 -1.43 -8.72 2.17
CA GLY A 141 -1.45 -7.27 2.33
C GLY A 141 -0.75 -6.78 3.61
N MET A 142 -0.92 -7.47 4.74
CA MET A 142 -0.19 -7.18 5.99
C MET A 142 1.31 -7.47 5.88
N ILE A 143 1.71 -8.49 5.12
CA ILE A 143 3.13 -8.78 4.82
C ILE A 143 3.70 -7.67 3.94
N LEU A 144 3.01 -7.32 2.86
CA LEU A 144 3.38 -6.25 1.94
C LEU A 144 3.53 -4.91 2.68
N LYS A 145 2.60 -4.59 3.58
CA LYS A 145 2.62 -3.36 4.37
C LYS A 145 3.89 -3.23 5.21
N GLU A 146 4.35 -4.31 5.82
CA GLU A 146 5.60 -4.29 6.59
C GLU A 146 6.82 -4.14 5.67
N MET A 147 6.85 -4.82 4.52
CA MET A 147 7.91 -4.63 3.52
C MET A 147 8.00 -3.16 3.07
N LEU A 148 6.86 -2.52 2.82
CA LEU A 148 6.78 -1.13 2.35
C LEU A 148 7.18 -0.07 3.39
N ARG A 149 7.41 -0.45 4.65
CA ARG A 149 8.04 0.45 5.64
C ARG A 149 9.51 0.72 5.32
N HIS A 150 10.15 -0.18 4.58
CA HIS A 150 11.53 -0.03 4.15
C HIS A 150 11.56 0.63 2.77
N LYS A 151 12.10 1.85 2.71
CA LYS A 151 12.12 2.69 1.49
C LYS A 151 12.72 1.97 0.28
N GLN A 152 13.69 1.08 0.51
CA GLN A 152 14.35 0.30 -0.53
C GLN A 152 13.36 -0.64 -1.24
N LEU A 153 12.49 -1.35 -0.50
CA LEU A 153 11.48 -2.23 -1.08
C LEU A 153 10.34 -1.42 -1.71
N GLY A 154 9.93 -0.31 -1.08
CA GLY A 154 8.99 0.64 -1.68
C GLY A 154 9.47 1.17 -3.03
N LYS A 155 10.78 1.45 -3.16
CA LYS A 155 11.41 1.86 -4.44
C LYS A 155 11.30 0.77 -5.50
N VAL A 156 11.60 -0.48 -5.14
CA VAL A 156 11.50 -1.64 -6.04
C VAL A 156 10.07 -1.77 -6.57
N LEU A 157 9.07 -1.72 -5.69
CA LEU A 157 7.68 -1.81 -6.10
C LEU A 157 7.29 -0.63 -6.99
N LEU A 158 7.55 0.61 -6.57
CA LEU A 158 7.16 1.82 -7.30
C LEU A 158 7.68 1.87 -8.74
N HIS A 159 8.91 1.38 -8.97
CA HIS A 159 9.53 1.39 -10.29
C HIS A 159 9.22 0.12 -11.12
N SER A 160 8.39 -0.78 -10.61
CA SER A 160 7.98 -2.01 -11.32
C SER A 160 6.66 -1.83 -12.06
N GLU A 161 6.45 -2.63 -13.11
CA GLU A 161 5.15 -2.72 -13.78
C GLU A 161 4.03 -3.20 -12.84
N GLN A 162 4.39 -3.98 -11.81
CA GLN A 162 3.45 -4.52 -10.83
C GLN A 162 2.78 -3.42 -10.00
N PHE A 163 3.40 -2.23 -9.84
CA PHE A 163 2.82 -1.10 -9.12
C PHE A 163 1.41 -0.75 -9.62
N TYR A 164 1.19 -0.80 -10.94
CA TYR A 164 -0.09 -0.44 -11.54
C TYR A 164 -1.19 -1.47 -11.27
N LYS A 165 -0.87 -2.67 -10.78
CA LYS A 165 -1.87 -3.66 -10.36
C LYS A 165 -2.67 -3.22 -9.13
N PHE A 166 -2.16 -2.29 -8.31
CA PHE A 166 -2.94 -1.72 -7.21
C PHE A 166 -4.28 -1.17 -7.69
N VAL A 167 -4.34 -0.53 -8.86
CA VAL A 167 -5.59 0.02 -9.40
C VAL A 167 -6.61 -1.07 -9.65
N HIS A 168 -6.19 -2.19 -10.23
CA HIS A 168 -7.07 -3.34 -10.42
C HIS A 168 -7.59 -3.88 -9.08
N TYR A 169 -6.69 -4.17 -8.13
CA TYR A 169 -7.07 -4.74 -6.84
C TYR A 169 -7.98 -3.82 -6.01
N ILE A 170 -7.78 -2.50 -6.09
CA ILE A 170 -8.63 -1.52 -5.41
C ILE A 170 -10.05 -1.50 -5.99
N GLU A 171 -10.20 -1.66 -7.30
CA GLU A 171 -11.51 -1.58 -7.97
C GLU A 171 -12.28 -2.91 -7.96
N THR A 172 -11.60 -4.06 -7.94
CA THR A 172 -12.24 -5.38 -8.12
C THR A 172 -12.37 -6.22 -6.86
N ALA A 173 -11.57 -5.98 -5.82
CA ALA A 173 -11.59 -6.80 -4.61
C ALA A 173 -12.71 -6.42 -3.62
N THR A 174 -12.96 -7.30 -2.65
CA THR A 174 -13.85 -7.01 -1.52
C THR A 174 -13.43 -5.76 -0.75
N PHE A 175 -14.39 -5.13 -0.07
CA PHE A 175 -14.18 -3.86 0.62
C PHE A 175 -12.94 -3.84 1.54
N GLY A 176 -12.75 -4.89 2.34
CA GLY A 176 -11.59 -4.99 3.25
C GLY A 176 -10.27 -5.05 2.50
N VAL A 177 -10.20 -5.87 1.45
CA VAL A 177 -9.01 -6.04 0.61
C VAL A 177 -8.71 -4.76 -0.19
N SER A 178 -9.73 -4.13 -0.79
CA SER A 178 -9.61 -2.85 -1.50
C SER A 178 -9.05 -1.75 -0.60
N CYS A 179 -9.55 -1.64 0.64
CA CYS A 179 -9.05 -0.66 1.61
C CYS A 179 -7.58 -0.91 1.98
N ASP A 180 -7.18 -2.17 2.17
CA ASP A 180 -5.80 -2.53 2.48
C ASP A 180 -4.86 -2.28 1.29
N ALA A 181 -5.27 -2.65 0.08
CA ALA A 181 -4.55 -2.36 -1.16
C ALA A 181 -4.36 -0.85 -1.37
N PHE A 182 -5.39 -0.05 -1.12
CA PHE A 182 -5.30 1.41 -1.17
C PHE A 182 -4.31 1.94 -0.11
N SER A 183 -4.33 1.39 1.11
CA SER A 183 -3.39 1.78 2.17
C SER A 183 -1.93 1.52 1.76
N ASN A 184 -1.66 0.39 1.11
CA ASN A 184 -0.33 0.03 0.62
C ASN A 184 0.10 0.85 -0.61
N LEU A 185 -0.82 1.16 -1.53
CA LEU A 185 -0.60 2.13 -2.61
C LEU A 185 -0.20 3.50 -2.04
N LYS A 186 -0.96 4.01 -1.07
CA LYS A 186 -0.68 5.28 -0.39
C LYS A 186 0.68 5.24 0.28
N SER A 187 0.98 4.19 1.06
CA SER A 187 2.27 4.03 1.74
C SER A 187 3.44 4.10 0.75
N THR A 188 3.31 3.42 -0.39
CA THR A 188 4.32 3.45 -1.46
C THR A 188 4.54 4.87 -1.99
N LEU A 189 3.46 5.61 -2.25
CA LEU A 189 3.47 6.99 -2.74
C LEU A 189 3.86 8.05 -1.70
N THR A 190 3.93 7.71 -0.41
CA THR A 190 4.29 8.66 0.66
C THR A 190 5.56 8.29 1.42
N SER A 191 6.18 7.14 1.10
CA SER A 191 7.34 6.58 1.83
C SER A 191 8.62 7.43 1.72
N ASP A 192 8.95 7.89 0.51
CA ASP A 192 10.08 8.76 0.23
C ASP A 192 9.68 9.85 -0.77
N LYS A 193 9.41 11.04 -0.23
CA LYS A 193 8.87 12.17 -0.98
C LYS A 193 9.75 12.59 -2.16
N ALA A 194 11.07 12.56 -2.00
CA ALA A 194 12.00 12.99 -3.06
C ALA A 194 12.04 11.97 -4.20
N MET A 195 12.08 10.67 -3.85
CA MET A 195 12.00 9.59 -4.83
C MET A 195 10.66 9.60 -5.56
N VAL A 196 9.55 9.72 -4.83
CA VAL A 196 8.21 9.71 -5.43
C VAL A 196 8.04 10.92 -6.35
N ALA A 197 8.47 12.12 -5.95
CA ALA A 197 8.43 13.30 -6.81
C ALA A 197 9.17 13.08 -8.13
N LYS A 198 10.37 12.49 -8.09
CA LYS A 198 11.14 12.13 -9.29
C LYS A 198 10.40 11.12 -10.16
N TYR A 199 9.81 10.09 -9.54
CA TYR A 199 9.03 9.08 -10.25
C TYR A 199 7.80 9.69 -10.94
N LEU A 200 7.02 10.49 -10.21
CA LEU A 200 5.81 11.15 -10.72
C LEU A 200 6.14 12.12 -11.86
N GLY A 201 7.24 12.87 -11.76
CA GLY A 201 7.68 13.76 -12.84
C GLY A 201 8.03 12.99 -14.12
N LYS A 202 8.73 11.85 -13.99
CA LYS A 202 9.15 11.03 -15.13
C LYS A 202 7.99 10.24 -15.77
N ASN A 203 7.05 9.75 -14.96
CA ASN A 203 5.97 8.86 -15.39
C ASN A 203 4.60 9.54 -15.36
N TYR A 204 4.57 10.86 -15.45
CA TYR A 204 3.40 11.69 -15.18
C TYR A 204 2.14 11.20 -15.90
N ASP A 205 2.22 11.06 -17.23
CA ASP A 205 1.02 10.80 -18.05
C ASP A 205 0.44 9.41 -17.74
N ARG A 206 1.31 8.39 -17.65
CA ARG A 206 0.91 7.03 -17.27
C ARG A 206 0.34 6.96 -15.85
N PHE A 207 1.00 7.62 -14.89
CA PHE A 207 0.54 7.64 -13.51
C PHE A 207 -0.83 8.32 -13.38
N PHE A 208 -1.00 9.54 -13.87
CA PHE A 208 -2.26 10.27 -13.72
C PHE A 208 -3.39 9.71 -14.58
N SER A 209 -3.09 9.10 -15.73
CA SER A 209 -4.10 8.34 -16.48
C SER A 209 -4.64 7.19 -15.63
N SER A 210 -3.76 6.42 -15.00
CA SER A 210 -4.15 5.31 -14.12
C SER A 210 -4.79 5.77 -12.80
N PHE A 211 -4.30 6.86 -12.20
CA PHE A 211 -4.82 7.35 -10.91
C PHE A 211 -6.19 8.03 -11.06
N THR A 212 -6.45 8.64 -12.22
CA THR A 212 -7.75 9.23 -12.56
C THR A 212 -8.88 8.20 -12.56
N THR A 213 -8.60 6.93 -12.88
CA THR A 213 -9.64 5.88 -12.79
C THR A 213 -10.15 5.70 -11.37
N LEU A 214 -9.26 5.80 -10.37
CA LEU A 214 -9.63 5.72 -8.95
C LEU A 214 -10.38 6.97 -8.47
N ILE A 215 -10.00 8.15 -8.96
CA ILE A 215 -10.73 9.41 -8.67
C ILE A 215 -12.16 9.35 -9.23
N LEU A 216 -12.34 8.71 -10.38
CA LEU A 216 -13.64 8.57 -11.04
C LEU A 216 -14.39 7.28 -10.67
N SER A 217 -13.86 6.49 -9.73
CA SER A 217 -14.47 5.22 -9.28
C SER A 217 -15.95 5.38 -8.90
N THR A 218 -16.76 4.36 -9.13
CA THR A 218 -18.14 4.34 -8.63
C THR A 218 -18.19 4.05 -7.13
N ASN A 219 -17.12 3.47 -6.56
CA ASN A 219 -16.97 3.22 -5.14
C ASN A 219 -16.70 4.53 -4.37
N TYR A 220 -17.58 4.84 -3.42
CA TYR A 220 -17.49 6.06 -2.61
C TYR A 220 -16.15 6.18 -1.86
N VAL A 221 -15.69 5.10 -1.23
CA VAL A 221 -14.47 5.11 -0.41
C VAL A 221 -13.26 5.28 -1.31
N THR A 222 -13.16 4.52 -2.40
CA THR A 222 -12.06 4.65 -3.38
C THR A 222 -11.99 6.06 -3.95
N LYS A 223 -13.12 6.61 -4.44
CA LYS A 223 -13.20 7.97 -4.97
C LYS A 223 -12.72 9.00 -3.95
N ARG A 224 -13.27 8.95 -2.73
CA ARG A 224 -12.93 9.91 -1.69
C ARG A 224 -11.46 9.83 -1.29
N GLN A 225 -10.94 8.63 -1.04
CA GLN A 225 -9.55 8.45 -0.60
C GLN A 225 -8.55 8.83 -1.71
N SER A 226 -8.87 8.54 -2.96
CA SER A 226 -8.05 8.94 -4.12
C SER A 226 -7.98 10.44 -4.27
N LEU A 227 -9.11 11.12 -4.12
CA LEU A 227 -9.17 12.59 -4.20
C LEU A 227 -8.43 13.26 -3.04
N LYS A 228 -8.55 12.71 -1.83
CA LYS A 228 -7.76 13.14 -0.67
C LYS A 228 -6.26 12.97 -0.92
N LEU A 229 -5.84 11.81 -1.40
CA LEU A 229 -4.44 11.53 -1.71
C LEU A 229 -3.91 12.43 -2.83
N LEU A 230 -4.72 12.74 -3.85
CA LEU A 230 -4.37 13.73 -4.87
C LEU A 230 -4.05 15.09 -4.22
N GLY A 231 -4.92 15.59 -3.35
CA GLY A 231 -4.70 16.85 -2.63
C GLY A 231 -3.40 16.83 -1.82
N GLU A 232 -3.16 15.76 -1.06
CA GLU A 232 -1.92 15.56 -0.30
C GLU A 232 -0.68 15.58 -1.22
N MET A 233 -0.72 14.88 -2.36
CA MET A 233 0.40 14.83 -3.30
C MET A 233 0.69 16.19 -3.95
N LEU A 234 -0.35 16.92 -4.37
CA LEU A 234 -0.18 18.22 -5.04
C LEU A 234 0.34 19.30 -4.10
N LEU A 235 0.04 19.23 -2.80
CA LEU A 235 0.48 20.19 -1.79
C LEU A 235 1.87 19.88 -1.22
N ASP A 236 2.45 18.71 -1.51
CA ASP A 236 3.76 18.35 -1.00
C ASP A 236 4.88 19.11 -1.74
N ARG A 237 5.81 19.70 -0.98
CA ARG A 237 6.86 20.58 -1.54
C ARG A 237 7.71 19.90 -2.63
N PRO A 238 8.16 18.63 -2.48
CA PRO A 238 8.93 17.96 -3.53
C PRO A 238 8.16 17.78 -4.85
N ASN A 239 6.82 17.76 -4.80
CA ASN A 239 5.96 17.58 -5.95
C ASN A 239 5.65 18.88 -6.70
N PHE A 240 6.33 20.00 -6.42
CA PHE A 240 6.05 21.31 -7.04
C PHE A 240 5.93 21.27 -8.57
N ASN A 241 6.85 20.56 -9.25
CA ASN A 241 6.82 20.44 -10.72
C ASN A 241 5.62 19.60 -11.20
N VAL A 242 5.29 18.54 -10.46
CA VAL A 242 4.13 17.68 -10.74
C VAL A 242 2.84 18.47 -10.55
N MET A 243 2.73 19.22 -9.45
CA MET A 243 1.62 20.11 -9.15
C MET A 243 1.44 21.15 -10.24
N THR A 244 2.52 21.82 -10.65
CA THR A 244 2.50 22.85 -11.70
C THR A 244 2.00 22.29 -13.03
N LYS A 245 2.44 21.07 -13.42
CA LYS A 245 1.92 20.40 -14.61
C LYS A 245 0.43 20.03 -14.46
N TYR A 246 0.01 19.57 -13.29
CA TYR A 246 -1.38 19.17 -13.01
C TYR A 246 -2.37 20.33 -13.10
N ILE A 247 -2.04 21.46 -12.46
CA ILE A 247 -2.93 22.62 -12.43
C ILE A 247 -2.91 23.45 -13.72
N ALA A 248 -2.03 23.10 -14.65
CA ALA A 248 -1.97 23.71 -15.97
C ALA A 248 -2.90 23.04 -16.99
N ASP A 249 -3.58 21.95 -16.64
CA ASP A 249 -4.45 21.19 -17.55
C ASP A 249 -5.94 21.57 -17.35
N GLU A 250 -6.63 21.94 -18.44
CA GLU A 250 -8.05 22.26 -18.38
C GLU A 250 -8.97 21.07 -18.10
N ALA A 251 -8.60 19.86 -18.54
CA ALA A 251 -9.38 18.65 -18.28
C ALA A 251 -9.37 18.35 -16.77
N ASN A 252 -8.23 18.52 -16.12
CA ASN A 252 -8.12 18.38 -14.66
C ASN A 252 -8.99 19.43 -13.95
N LEU A 253 -8.93 20.70 -14.35
CA LEU A 253 -9.79 21.74 -13.75
C LEU A 253 -11.28 21.39 -13.91
N LYS A 254 -11.72 21.02 -15.12
CA LYS A 254 -13.12 20.66 -15.41
C LYS A 254 -13.56 19.46 -14.55
N MET A 255 -12.72 18.44 -14.43
CA MET A 255 -12.99 17.27 -13.60
C MET A 255 -13.19 17.67 -12.12
N ILE A 256 -12.27 18.45 -11.56
CA ILE A 256 -12.34 18.89 -10.17
C ILE A 256 -13.56 19.80 -9.93
N MET A 257 -13.87 20.71 -10.85
CA MET A 257 -15.08 21.55 -10.77
C MET A 257 -16.37 20.74 -10.81
N ASN A 258 -16.41 19.62 -11.54
CA ASN A 258 -17.54 18.70 -11.51
C ASN A 258 -17.64 17.96 -10.17
N LEU A 259 -16.51 17.56 -9.59
CA LEU A 259 -16.47 16.90 -8.26
C LEU A 259 -16.87 17.84 -7.11
N LEU A 260 -16.70 19.16 -7.24
CA LEU A 260 -17.29 20.14 -6.31
C LEU A 260 -18.82 20.07 -6.25
N ARG A 261 -19.45 19.49 -7.27
CA ARG A 261 -20.91 19.30 -7.37
C ARG A 261 -21.34 17.85 -7.15
N ASP A 262 -20.44 16.98 -6.69
CA ASP A 262 -20.77 15.57 -6.40
C ASP A 262 -21.90 15.47 -5.36
N LYS A 263 -22.70 14.40 -5.38
CA LYS A 263 -23.78 14.19 -4.41
C LYS A 263 -23.30 14.11 -2.96
N SER A 264 -22.04 13.71 -2.72
CA SER A 264 -21.47 13.58 -1.39
C SER A 264 -20.74 14.84 -0.93
N LYS A 265 -21.19 15.44 0.19
CA LYS A 265 -20.50 16.57 0.84
C LYS A 265 -19.02 16.25 1.14
N ASN A 266 -18.67 15.00 1.45
CA ASN A 266 -17.27 14.65 1.72
C ASN A 266 -16.42 14.62 0.45
N ILE A 267 -16.95 14.17 -0.70
CA ILE A 267 -16.23 14.22 -1.98
C ILE A 267 -16.05 15.67 -2.42
N GLN A 268 -17.10 16.48 -2.32
CA GLN A 268 -17.02 17.92 -2.60
C GLN A 268 -15.92 18.60 -1.77
N TYR A 269 -15.79 18.23 -0.49
CA TYR A 269 -14.78 18.80 0.41
C TYR A 269 -13.35 18.40 0.00
N GLU A 270 -13.09 17.14 -0.35
CA GLU A 270 -11.77 16.77 -0.88
C GLU A 270 -11.50 17.43 -2.25
N ALA A 271 -12.53 17.60 -3.10
CA ALA A 271 -12.42 18.32 -4.37
C ALA A 271 -12.05 19.79 -4.18
N PHE A 272 -12.57 20.42 -3.12
CA PHE A 272 -12.24 21.80 -2.75
C PHE A 272 -10.75 21.97 -2.47
N HIS A 273 -10.12 21.03 -1.75
CA HIS A 273 -8.68 21.10 -1.47
C HIS A 273 -7.83 21.05 -2.73
N VAL A 274 -8.26 20.30 -3.75
CA VAL A 274 -7.58 20.28 -5.06
C VAL A 274 -7.90 21.54 -5.86
N PHE A 275 -9.16 21.98 -5.91
CA PHE A 275 -9.61 23.18 -6.63
C PHE A 275 -8.87 24.44 -6.15
N LYS A 276 -8.65 24.53 -4.83
CA LYS A 276 -7.90 25.62 -4.20
C LYS A 276 -6.54 25.84 -4.85
N VAL A 277 -5.84 24.77 -5.22
CA VAL A 277 -4.50 24.84 -5.85
C VAL A 277 -4.55 25.49 -7.24
N PHE A 278 -5.60 25.24 -8.03
CA PHE A 278 -5.78 25.89 -9.34
C PHE A 278 -5.98 27.40 -9.19
N VAL A 279 -6.83 27.82 -8.26
CA VAL A 279 -7.15 29.23 -8.05
C VAL A 279 -6.00 29.98 -7.38
N ALA A 280 -5.27 29.33 -6.47
CA ALA A 280 -4.12 29.91 -5.78
C ALA A 280 -2.88 30.07 -6.68
N ASN A 281 -2.85 29.45 -7.88
CA ASN A 281 -1.73 29.60 -8.80
C ASN A 281 -1.60 31.07 -9.28
N PRO A 282 -0.48 31.77 -8.99
CA PRO A 282 -0.29 33.15 -9.44
C PRO A 282 -0.03 33.26 -10.95
N LYS A 283 0.44 32.18 -11.60
CA LYS A 283 0.75 32.12 -13.02
C LYS A 283 -0.18 31.14 -13.73
N LYS A 284 -1.48 31.47 -13.73
CA LYS A 284 -2.51 30.63 -14.36
C LYS A 284 -2.29 30.61 -15.88
N PRO A 285 -2.30 29.44 -16.53
CA PRO A 285 -2.31 29.39 -17.99
C PRO A 285 -3.58 30.04 -18.56
N PRO A 286 -3.52 30.68 -19.76
CA PRO A 286 -4.66 31.43 -20.31
C PRO A 286 -5.95 30.62 -20.44
N HIS A 287 -5.87 29.33 -20.78
CA HIS A 287 -7.03 28.45 -20.89
C HIS A 287 -7.68 28.12 -19.54
N VAL A 288 -6.86 27.89 -18.50
CA VAL A 288 -7.33 27.69 -17.11
C VAL A 288 -7.99 28.96 -16.61
N GLU A 289 -7.36 30.12 -16.81
CA GLU A 289 -7.90 31.42 -16.40
C GLU A 289 -9.21 31.75 -17.12
N SER A 290 -9.29 31.49 -18.43
CA SER A 290 -10.51 31.67 -19.23
C SER A 290 -11.69 30.86 -18.68
N ILE A 291 -11.46 29.61 -18.27
CA ILE A 291 -12.50 28.78 -17.63
C ILE A 291 -12.98 29.40 -16.32
N LEU A 292 -12.07 29.89 -15.48
CA LEU A 292 -12.42 30.53 -14.21
C LEU A 292 -13.19 31.84 -14.44
N ARG A 293 -12.75 32.69 -15.38
CA ARG A 293 -13.43 33.95 -15.75
C ARG A 293 -14.85 33.71 -16.26
N ARG A 294 -15.01 32.74 -17.18
CA ARG A 294 -16.32 32.39 -17.76
C ARG A 294 -17.31 31.87 -16.71
N ASN A 295 -16.81 31.28 -15.62
CA ASN A 295 -17.64 30.76 -14.54
C ASN A 295 -17.61 31.64 -13.27
N LYS A 296 -17.04 32.85 -13.34
CA LYS A 296 -16.75 33.71 -12.17
C LYS A 296 -17.97 33.91 -11.27
N ASP A 297 -19.08 34.42 -11.81
CA ASP A 297 -20.27 34.72 -11.01
C ASP A 297 -20.87 33.48 -10.37
N LYS A 298 -20.92 32.37 -11.12
CA LYS A 298 -21.42 31.08 -10.63
C LYS A 298 -20.53 30.52 -9.53
N LEU A 299 -19.21 30.62 -9.68
CA LEU A 299 -18.23 30.18 -8.68
C LEU A 299 -18.34 31.00 -7.39
N LEU A 300 -18.48 32.32 -7.49
CA LEU A 300 -18.64 33.20 -6.32
C LEU A 300 -19.93 32.89 -5.56
N LEU A 301 -21.04 32.72 -6.27
CA LEU A 301 -22.31 32.32 -5.64
C LEU A 301 -22.21 30.93 -4.99
N PHE A 302 -21.58 29.98 -5.68
CA PHE A 302 -21.35 28.63 -5.17
C PHE A 302 -20.51 28.63 -3.90
N LEU A 303 -19.34 29.30 -3.91
CA LEU A 303 -18.40 29.30 -2.79
C LEU A 303 -18.97 29.99 -1.54
N LYS A 304 -19.77 31.06 -1.69
CA LYS A 304 -20.43 31.70 -0.54
C LYS A 304 -21.30 30.70 0.26
N ASN A 305 -22.00 29.82 -0.46
CA ASN A 305 -22.91 28.83 0.11
C ASN A 305 -22.30 27.43 0.23
N PHE A 306 -21.00 27.28 0.00
CA PHE A 306 -20.35 25.98 0.00
C PHE A 306 -20.10 25.49 1.44
N GLN A 307 -20.83 24.43 1.82
CA GLN A 307 -20.73 23.74 3.11
C GLN A 307 -20.65 24.68 4.33
N PRO A 308 -21.68 25.52 4.57
CA PRO A 308 -21.67 26.50 5.66
C PRO A 308 -21.67 25.85 7.05
N ASP A 309 -22.17 24.63 7.17
CA ASP A 309 -22.30 23.90 8.44
C ASP A 309 -20.96 23.33 8.97
N ARG A 310 -19.83 23.52 8.26
CA ARG A 310 -18.53 23.02 8.72
C ARG A 310 -17.88 24.01 9.68
N GLU A 311 -17.75 23.59 10.94
CA GLU A 311 -17.02 24.30 12.00
C GLU A 311 -15.49 24.11 11.87
N ASP A 312 -14.93 24.52 10.74
CA ASP A 312 -13.49 24.49 10.46
C ASP A 312 -13.04 25.91 10.07
N ALA A 313 -12.28 26.55 10.98
CA ALA A 313 -11.80 27.91 10.80
C ALA A 313 -10.85 28.02 9.60
N GLN A 314 -9.95 27.03 9.43
CA GLN A 314 -9.03 27.00 8.30
C GLN A 314 -9.80 26.89 6.98
N PHE A 315 -10.81 26.03 6.92
CA PHE A 315 -11.66 25.91 5.73
C PHE A 315 -12.39 27.23 5.42
N SER A 316 -12.88 27.94 6.43
CA SER A 316 -13.55 29.24 6.27
C SER A 316 -12.61 30.30 5.70
N ASP A 317 -11.38 30.37 6.20
CA ASP A 317 -10.34 31.28 5.71
C ASP A 317 -9.94 30.94 4.27
N GLU A 318 -9.74 29.65 3.97
CA GLU A 318 -9.40 29.19 2.62
C GLU A 318 -10.53 29.50 1.62
N LYS A 319 -11.80 29.35 2.03
CA LYS A 319 -12.95 29.69 1.21
C LYS A 319 -13.01 31.18 0.93
N GLN A 320 -12.79 32.01 1.94
CA GLN A 320 -12.75 33.46 1.78
C GLN A 320 -11.59 33.91 0.89
N PHE A 321 -10.41 33.31 1.06
CA PHE A 321 -9.26 33.52 0.18
C PHE A 321 -9.61 33.22 -1.28
N LEU A 322 -10.26 32.10 -1.57
CA LEU A 322 -10.67 31.73 -2.92
C LEU A 322 -11.70 32.70 -3.52
N ILE A 323 -12.65 33.18 -2.72
CA ILE A 323 -13.62 34.20 -3.15
C ILE A 323 -12.89 35.46 -3.60
N VAL A 324 -11.93 35.96 -2.80
CA VAL A 324 -11.14 37.15 -3.14
C VAL A 324 -10.31 36.93 -4.41
N GLN A 325 -9.65 35.77 -4.54
CA GLN A 325 -8.88 35.44 -5.74
C GLN A 325 -9.74 35.39 -7.00
N ILE A 326 -10.94 34.81 -6.93
CA ILE A 326 -11.85 34.73 -8.07
C ILE A 326 -12.46 36.10 -8.40
N GLN A 327 -12.73 36.94 -7.40
CA GLN A 327 -13.16 38.33 -7.62
C GLN A 327 -12.09 39.14 -8.36
N GLY A 328 -10.83 38.91 -8.03
CA GLY A 328 -9.67 39.57 -8.64
C GLY A 328 -9.29 39.07 -10.03
N LEU A 329 -9.94 38.01 -10.54
CA LEU A 329 -9.79 37.59 -11.94
C LEU A 329 -10.34 38.68 -12.85
#